data_AF-A0A2D7HD36-F1
#
_entry.id   AF-A0A2D7HD36-F1
#
_cell.length_a   1.000
_cell.length_b   1.000
_cell.length_c   1.000
_cell.angle_alpha   90.00
_cell.angle_beta   90.00
_cell.angle_gamma   90.00
#
_symmetry.space_group_name_H-M   'P 1'
#
loop_
_entity.id
_entity.type
_entity.pdbx_description
1 polymer ?
#
loop_
_entity_poly.entity_id
_entity_poly.type
_entity_poly.pdbx_seq_one_letter_code
_entity_poly.pdbx_strand_id
1 'polypeptide(L)'
;MENTTQTQNRYDHRLKELVRSTQDITCAVRYGIPTSTAGGWLKTPATKVVAVDVVHLDVIRLRQEVLQLRARFRKLLALLRVVLVVLKLSGYSLNHARLPDKKQKRVLLRAIERSRPTLPLRSVLRVIRFSQSRYYAWTRKEQCELDDSPSCPQNMPHQLTPDELATIEDFVTGEEYRHVPTGTLAILAQRLGKVFASASTWR
;
A
#
# COMPACT_ATOMS: atom_id res chain seq x y z
N MET A 1 68.88 -38.07 12.24
CA MET A 1 67.93 -36.99 12.55
C MET A 1 67.64 -36.27 11.25
N GLU A 2 66.56 -36.66 10.57
CA GLU A 2 66.21 -36.15 9.24
C GLU A 2 65.51 -34.79 9.40
N ASN A 3 66.16 -33.74 8.90
CA ASN A 3 65.58 -32.41 8.84
C ASN A 3 64.51 -32.40 7.73
N THR A 4 63.25 -32.57 8.12
CA THR A 4 62.11 -32.41 7.20
C THR A 4 62.03 -30.94 6.79
N THR A 5 62.50 -30.63 5.58
CA THR A 5 62.31 -29.32 4.95
C THR A 5 60.83 -29.15 4.62
N GLN A 6 60.07 -28.57 5.55
CA GLN A 6 58.66 -28.31 5.40
C GLN A 6 58.46 -27.10 4.46
N THR A 7 57.98 -27.37 3.25
CA THR A 7 57.66 -26.33 2.26
C THR A 7 56.50 -25.49 2.78
N GLN A 8 56.75 -24.21 3.09
CA GLN A 8 55.71 -23.31 3.59
C GLN A 8 54.73 -22.92 2.47
N ASN A 9 53.44 -23.16 2.68
CA ASN A 9 52.40 -22.72 1.74
C ASN A 9 52.34 -21.18 1.68
N ARG A 10 52.51 -20.64 0.47
CA ARG A 10 52.45 -19.19 0.20
C ARG A 10 51.02 -18.78 -0.13
N TYR A 11 50.31 -18.25 0.86
CA TYR A 11 48.95 -17.73 0.71
C TYR A 11 48.94 -16.28 0.18
N ASP A 12 47.91 -15.94 -0.59
CA ASP A 12 47.74 -14.61 -1.17
C ASP A 12 47.63 -13.51 -0.10
N HIS A 13 48.35 -12.42 -0.31
CA HIS A 13 48.41 -11.26 0.58
C HIS A 13 47.04 -10.58 0.78
N ARG A 14 46.17 -10.58 -0.23
CA ARG A 14 44.84 -9.98 -0.16
C ARG A 14 43.94 -10.65 0.88
N LEU A 15 44.03 -11.98 0.96
CA LEU A 15 43.25 -12.74 1.94
C LEU A 15 43.78 -12.53 3.36
N LYS A 16 45.11 -12.41 3.52
CA LYS A 16 45.72 -12.03 4.80
C LYS A 16 45.28 -10.63 5.25
N GLU A 17 45.18 -9.68 4.33
CA GLU A 17 44.71 -8.33 4.61
C GLU A 17 43.23 -8.30 4.97
N LEU A 18 42.38 -9.05 4.27
CA LEU A 18 40.94 -9.15 4.53
C LEU A 18 40.63 -9.69 5.94
N VAL A 19 41.34 -10.74 6.36
CA VAL A 19 41.22 -11.30 7.72
C VAL A 19 41.65 -10.26 8.76
N ARG A 20 42.69 -9.47 8.47
CA ARG A 20 43.19 -8.44 9.39
C ARG A 20 42.26 -7.24 9.48
N SER A 21 41.74 -6.75 8.35
CA SER A 21 40.84 -5.58 8.30
C SER A 21 39.48 -5.87 8.93
N THR A 22 39.00 -7.10 8.76
CA THR A 22 37.68 -7.53 9.26
C THR A 22 37.75 -8.13 10.66
N GLN A 23 38.96 -8.48 11.14
CA GLN A 23 39.21 -9.26 12.37
C GLN A 23 38.44 -10.59 12.45
N ASP A 24 37.97 -11.08 11.30
CA ASP A 24 37.15 -12.27 11.20
C ASP A 24 37.96 -13.40 10.57
N ILE A 25 38.08 -14.54 11.27
CA ILE A 25 38.84 -15.72 10.83
C ILE A 25 37.98 -16.59 9.90
N THR A 26 36.64 -16.47 9.99
CA THR A 26 35.70 -17.33 9.27
C THR A 26 35.81 -17.17 7.75
N CYS A 27 36.21 -15.99 7.28
CA CYS A 27 36.41 -15.75 5.86
C CYS A 27 37.57 -16.58 5.29
N ALA A 28 38.67 -16.79 6.03
CA ALA A 28 39.76 -17.67 5.59
C ALA A 28 39.39 -19.16 5.65
N VAL A 29 38.62 -19.57 6.68
CA VAL A 29 38.18 -20.96 6.85
C VAL A 29 37.26 -21.40 5.71
N ARG A 30 36.40 -20.51 5.21
CA ARG A 30 35.55 -20.77 4.03
C ARG A 30 36.35 -21.08 2.76
N TYR A 31 37.59 -20.60 2.66
CA TYR A 31 38.51 -20.90 1.55
C TYR A 31 39.40 -22.13 1.81
N GLY A 32 39.09 -22.94 2.84
CA GLY A 32 39.81 -24.19 3.13
C GLY A 32 41.11 -24.00 3.91
N ILE A 33 41.30 -22.85 4.55
CA ILE A 33 42.53 -22.54 5.28
C ILE A 33 42.39 -22.96 6.76
N PRO A 34 43.37 -23.67 7.33
CA PRO A 34 43.32 -24.06 8.73
C PRO A 34 43.17 -22.86 9.67
N THR A 35 42.36 -23.03 10.72
CA THR A 35 42.11 -22.00 11.74
C THR A 35 43.39 -21.53 12.44
N SER A 36 44.34 -22.45 12.65
CA SER A 36 45.66 -22.15 13.23
C SER A 36 46.48 -21.21 12.34
N THR A 37 46.44 -21.40 11.02
CA THR A 37 47.14 -20.56 10.04
C THR A 37 46.51 -19.18 9.94
N ALA A 38 45.18 -19.12 9.86
CA ALA A 38 44.45 -17.86 9.79
C ALA A 38 44.57 -17.04 11.09
N GLY A 39 44.58 -17.70 12.25
CA GLY A 39 44.88 -17.07 13.54
C GLY A 39 46.31 -16.52 13.62
N GLY A 40 47.29 -17.17 12.97
CA GLY A 40 48.66 -16.68 12.85
C GLY A 40 48.78 -15.35 12.10
N TRP A 41 47.89 -15.09 11.13
CA TRP A 41 47.89 -13.86 10.34
C TRP A 41 47.43 -12.63 11.12
N LEU A 42 46.62 -12.81 12.17
CA LEU A 42 46.24 -11.72 13.07
C LEU A 42 47.43 -11.22 13.91
N LYS A 43 48.39 -12.10 14.21
CA LYS A 43 49.58 -11.78 15.03
C LYS A 43 50.76 -11.26 14.21
N THR A 44 50.80 -11.56 12.92
CA THR A 44 51.93 -11.21 12.05
C THR A 44 51.76 -9.79 11.49
N PRO A 45 52.78 -8.91 11.61
CA PRO A 45 52.71 -7.54 11.09
C PRO A 45 52.54 -7.52 9.57
N ALA A 46 51.81 -6.51 9.07
CA ALA A 46 51.50 -6.34 7.66
C ALA A 46 52.77 -6.19 6.81
N THR A 47 52.96 -7.07 5.83
CA THR A 47 54.00 -6.87 4.81
C THR A 47 53.57 -5.71 3.91
N LYS A 48 54.39 -4.66 3.83
CA LYS A 48 54.10 -3.47 3.00
C LYS A 48 54.23 -3.82 1.52
N VAL A 49 53.12 -4.24 0.91
CA VAL A 49 53.02 -4.54 -0.52
C VAL A 49 52.21 -3.44 -1.20
N VAL A 50 52.77 -2.85 -2.26
CA VAL A 50 52.04 -1.87 -3.10
C VAL A 50 51.23 -2.68 -4.11
N ALA A 51 49.97 -2.93 -3.80
CA ALA A 51 49.01 -3.53 -4.71
C ALA A 51 48.01 -2.48 -5.18
N VAL A 52 47.59 -2.55 -6.45
CA VAL A 52 46.39 -1.83 -6.90
C VAL A 52 45.21 -2.46 -6.18
N ASP A 53 44.58 -1.66 -5.33
CA ASP A 53 43.53 -2.08 -4.42
C ASP A 53 42.20 -2.19 -5.17
N VAL A 54 42.02 -3.33 -5.85
CA VAL A 54 40.79 -3.69 -6.56
C VAL A 54 39.58 -3.63 -5.62
N VAL A 55 39.78 -3.90 -4.33
CA VAL A 55 38.72 -3.81 -3.31
C VAL A 55 38.33 -2.35 -3.05
N HIS A 56 39.29 -1.42 -3.00
CA HIS A 56 38.95 0.00 -2.92
C HIS A 56 38.19 0.52 -4.14
N LEU A 57 38.46 0.02 -5.33
CA LEU A 57 37.68 0.36 -6.53
C LEU A 57 36.21 -0.05 -6.37
N ASP A 58 35.97 -1.25 -5.82
CA ASP A 58 34.63 -1.75 -5.52
C ASP A 58 33.95 -0.94 -4.41
N VAL A 59 34.68 -0.54 -3.35
CA VAL A 59 34.13 0.32 -2.30
C VAL A 59 33.78 1.72 -2.83
N ILE A 60 34.61 2.31 -3.69
CA ILE A 60 34.35 3.62 -4.30
C ILE A 60 33.14 3.54 -5.23
N ARG A 61 33.06 2.47 -6.05
CA ARG A 61 31.93 2.21 -6.94
C ARG A 61 30.62 2.03 -6.16
N LEU A 62 30.64 1.26 -5.08
CA LEU A 62 29.48 1.05 -4.22
C LEU A 62 29.05 2.36 -3.54
N ARG A 63 30.00 3.19 -3.09
CA ARG A 63 29.72 4.52 -2.54
C ARG A 63 29.09 5.45 -3.58
N GLN A 64 29.59 5.44 -4.82
CA GLN A 64 29.01 6.19 -5.92
C GLN A 64 27.58 5.74 -6.21
N GLU A 65 27.31 4.43 -6.25
CA GLU A 65 25.97 3.89 -6.42
C GLU A 65 25.04 4.32 -5.28
N VAL A 66 25.47 4.21 -4.02
CA VAL A 66 24.67 4.68 -2.87
C VAL A 66 24.34 6.17 -2.97
N LEU A 67 25.30 7.01 -3.38
CA LEU A 67 25.06 8.44 -3.57
C LEU A 67 24.06 8.70 -4.71
N GLN A 68 24.16 7.97 -5.82
CA GLN A 68 23.20 8.06 -6.92
C GLN A 68 21.80 7.58 -6.51
N LEU A 69 21.68 6.46 -5.80
CA LEU A 69 20.40 5.97 -5.27
C LEU A 69 19.79 6.99 -4.29
N ARG A 70 20.58 7.56 -3.38
CA ARG A 70 20.12 8.62 -2.46
C ARG A 70 19.66 9.86 -3.21
N ALA A 71 20.34 10.25 -4.28
CA ALA A 71 19.90 11.37 -5.14
C ALA A 71 18.57 11.06 -5.84
N ARG A 72 18.42 9.86 -6.40
CA ARG A 72 17.16 9.40 -7.03
C ARG A 72 16.01 9.35 -6.03
N PHE A 73 16.26 8.83 -4.83
CA PHE A 73 15.25 8.78 -3.77
C PHE A 73 14.82 10.18 -3.29
N ARG A 74 15.76 11.13 -3.16
CA ARG A 74 15.44 12.54 -2.88
C ARG A 74 14.53 13.15 -3.94
N LYS A 75 14.82 12.90 -5.23
CA LYS A 75 13.98 13.36 -6.34
C LYS A 75 12.57 12.76 -6.28
N LEU A 76 12.45 11.46 -6.03
CA LEU A 76 11.15 10.78 -5.89
C LEU A 76 10.35 11.31 -4.69
N LEU A 77 10.98 11.51 -3.54
CA LEU A 77 10.34 12.10 -2.37
C LEU A 77 9.85 13.53 -2.64
N ALA A 78 10.64 14.34 -3.35
CA ALA A 78 10.23 15.69 -3.74
C ALA A 78 8.99 15.65 -4.64
N LEU A 79 8.98 14.80 -5.67
CA LEU A 79 7.82 14.60 -6.56
C LEU A 79 6.59 14.12 -5.78
N LEU A 80 6.76 13.13 -4.90
CA LEU A 80 5.67 12.61 -4.06
C LEU A 80 5.08 13.70 -3.17
N ARG A 81 5.92 14.56 -2.57
CA ARG A 81 5.46 15.69 -1.75
C ARG A 81 4.63 16.68 -2.57
N VAL A 82 5.10 17.04 -3.77
CA VAL A 82 4.37 17.94 -4.66
C VAL A 82 3.01 17.34 -5.03
N VAL A 83 2.98 16.07 -5.46
CA VAL A 83 1.72 15.37 -5.79
C VAL A 83 0.78 15.30 -4.58
N LEU A 84 1.29 14.99 -3.39
CA LEU A 84 0.49 14.97 -2.16
C LEU A 84 -0.10 16.34 -1.82
N VAL A 85 0.66 17.42 -1.96
CA VAL A 85 0.16 18.78 -1.72
C VAL A 85 -0.93 19.13 -2.71
N VAL A 86 -0.72 18.87 -4.01
CA VAL A 86 -1.75 19.08 -5.05
C VAL A 86 -3.01 18.28 -4.75
N LEU A 87 -2.86 17.01 -4.34
CA LEU A 87 -3.98 16.13 -4.00
C LEU A 87 -4.70 16.54 -2.71
N LYS A 88 -4.01 17.18 -1.76
CA LYS A 88 -4.63 17.79 -0.58
C LYS A 88 -5.40 19.05 -0.92
N LEU A 89 -4.83 19.92 -1.76
CA LEU A 89 -5.43 21.19 -2.20
C LEU A 89 -6.67 20.98 -3.07
N SER A 90 -6.70 19.92 -3.89
CA SER A 90 -7.87 19.59 -4.71
C SER A 90 -9.07 19.05 -3.92
N GLY A 91 -8.96 18.91 -2.60
CA GLY A 91 -10.03 18.33 -1.77
C GLY A 91 -10.33 16.86 -2.08
N TYR A 92 -9.50 16.21 -2.90
CA TYR A 92 -9.74 14.85 -3.38
C TYR A 92 -9.72 13.89 -2.20
N SER A 93 -10.88 13.28 -1.93
CA SER A 93 -11.06 12.29 -0.87
C SER A 93 -11.82 11.12 -1.44
N LEU A 94 -11.15 9.98 -1.59
CA LEU A 94 -11.80 8.73 -1.99
C LEU A 94 -12.79 8.20 -0.93
N ASN A 95 -12.90 8.86 0.23
CA ASN A 95 -13.97 8.61 1.21
C ASN A 95 -15.31 9.21 0.80
N HIS A 96 -15.33 10.31 0.05
CA HIS A 96 -16.56 10.98 -0.35
C HIS A 96 -16.78 10.95 -1.88
N ALA A 97 -15.69 10.82 -2.65
CA ALA A 97 -15.78 10.62 -4.09
C ALA A 97 -16.36 9.23 -4.40
N ARG A 98 -17.48 9.21 -5.13
CA ARG A 98 -18.06 7.99 -5.69
C ARG A 98 -17.26 7.63 -6.94
N LEU A 99 -16.57 6.49 -6.93
CA LEU A 99 -16.04 5.92 -8.18
C LEU A 99 -17.17 5.13 -8.87
N PRO A 100 -17.67 5.59 -10.02
CA PRO A 100 -18.77 4.91 -10.72
C PRO A 100 -18.31 3.58 -11.33
N ASP A 101 -17.05 3.47 -11.77
CA ASP A 101 -16.58 2.37 -12.62
C ASP A 101 -15.86 1.23 -11.85
N LYS A 102 -16.31 -0.01 -12.08
CA LYS A 102 -15.72 -1.27 -11.58
C LYS A 102 -14.27 -1.45 -12.02
N LYS A 103 -13.90 -1.00 -13.23
CA LYS A 103 -12.51 -1.11 -13.74
C LYS A 103 -11.57 -0.23 -12.92
N GLN A 104 -11.97 1.01 -12.65
CA GLN A 104 -11.17 1.95 -11.85
C GLN A 104 -10.98 1.47 -10.41
N LYS A 105 -12.02 0.90 -9.79
CA LYS A 105 -11.93 0.27 -8.45
C LYS A 105 -10.90 -0.87 -8.42
N ARG A 106 -10.93 -1.77 -9.42
CA ARG A 106 -9.96 -2.88 -9.53
C ARG A 106 -8.53 -2.41 -9.76
N VAL A 107 -8.33 -1.35 -10.56
CA VAL A 107 -7.00 -0.76 -10.78
C VAL A 107 -6.46 -0.20 -9.47
N LEU A 108 -7.29 0.49 -8.70
CA LEU A 108 -6.92 1.03 -7.39
C LEU A 108 -6.58 -0.08 -6.38
N LEU A 109 -7.42 -1.11 -6.26
CA LEU A 109 -7.16 -2.24 -5.37
C LEU A 109 -5.87 -2.97 -5.75
N ARG A 110 -5.62 -3.19 -7.05
CA ARG A 110 -4.34 -3.75 -7.53
C ARG A 110 -3.15 -2.87 -7.21
N ALA A 111 -3.27 -1.54 -7.31
CA ALA A 111 -2.20 -0.62 -6.94
C ALA A 111 -1.89 -0.68 -5.43
N ILE A 112 -2.92 -0.80 -4.58
CA ILE A 112 -2.77 -0.97 -3.13
C ILE A 112 -2.06 -2.29 -2.82
N GLU A 113 -2.49 -3.41 -3.41
CA GLU A 113 -1.85 -4.71 -3.20
C GLU A 113 -0.38 -4.72 -3.64
N ARG A 114 -0.06 -4.12 -4.80
CA ARG A 114 1.34 -4.00 -5.27
C ARG A 114 2.22 -3.17 -4.35
N SER A 115 1.65 -2.25 -3.58
CA SER A 115 2.40 -1.39 -2.66
C SER A 115 2.69 -2.05 -1.30
N ARG A 116 1.92 -3.09 -0.92
CA ARG A 116 2.06 -3.79 0.36
C ARG A 116 3.46 -4.32 0.72
N PRO A 117 4.27 -4.90 -0.19
CA PRO A 117 5.61 -5.36 0.18
C PRO A 117 6.55 -4.22 0.58
N THR A 118 6.24 -2.98 0.19
CA THR A 118 7.10 -1.81 0.43
C THR A 118 6.57 -0.89 1.54
N LEU A 119 5.25 -0.82 1.73
CA LEU A 119 4.61 0.12 2.64
C LEU A 119 3.48 -0.56 3.42
N PRO A 120 3.31 -0.24 4.71
CA PRO A 120 2.17 -0.75 5.47
C PRO A 120 0.87 -0.18 4.92
N LEU A 121 -0.18 -1.01 4.91
CA LEU A 121 -1.50 -0.68 4.36
C LEU A 121 -2.04 0.67 4.87
N ARG A 122 -1.86 0.95 6.17
CA ARG A 122 -2.32 2.21 6.79
C ARG A 122 -1.69 3.45 6.14
N SER A 123 -0.42 3.38 5.77
CA SER A 123 0.28 4.50 5.12
C SER A 123 -0.23 4.72 3.70
N VAL A 124 -0.44 3.64 2.95
CA VAL A 124 -0.99 3.68 1.59
C VAL A 124 -2.40 4.27 1.60
N LEU A 125 -3.26 3.79 2.49
CA LEU A 125 -4.62 4.30 2.67
C LEU A 125 -4.64 5.78 3.07
N ARG A 126 -3.69 6.24 3.89
CA ARG A 126 -3.58 7.65 4.29
C ARG A 126 -3.17 8.57 3.14
N VAL A 127 -2.25 8.13 2.28
CA VAL A 127 -1.84 8.87 1.07
C VAL A 127 -3.02 9.09 0.14
N ILE A 128 -3.85 8.07 -0.03
CA ILE A 128 -5.00 8.06 -0.94
C ILE A 128 -6.26 8.65 -0.25
N ARG A 129 -6.20 8.95 1.06
CA ARG A 129 -7.35 9.35 1.89
C ARG A 129 -8.52 8.37 1.76
N PHE A 130 -8.21 7.09 1.87
CA PHE A 130 -9.17 5.98 1.80
C PHE A 130 -9.37 5.37 3.20
N SER A 131 -10.62 5.16 3.60
CA SER A 131 -10.94 4.61 4.91
C SER A 131 -10.70 3.10 4.92
N GLN A 132 -10.22 2.60 6.06
CA GLN A 132 -9.93 1.18 6.22
C GLN A 132 -11.22 0.34 6.14
N SER A 133 -12.34 0.86 6.65
CA SER A 133 -13.66 0.21 6.54
C SER A 133 -14.12 0.07 5.09
N ARG A 134 -13.96 1.11 4.27
CA ARG A 134 -14.33 1.08 2.84
C ARG A 134 -13.42 0.13 2.05
N TYR A 135 -12.12 0.10 2.36
CA TYR A 135 -11.20 -0.87 1.78
C TYR A 135 -11.66 -2.31 2.01
N TYR A 136 -11.88 -2.72 3.26
CA TYR A 136 -12.34 -4.08 3.53
C TYR A 136 -13.76 -4.37 3.03
N ALA A 137 -14.63 -3.36 2.92
CA ALA A 137 -15.93 -3.53 2.28
C ALA A 137 -15.79 -3.81 0.78
N TRP A 138 -14.84 -3.17 0.09
CA TRP A 138 -14.60 -3.41 -1.33
C TRP A 138 -13.90 -4.75 -1.58
N THR A 139 -12.91 -5.11 -0.76
CA THR A 139 -12.23 -6.40 -0.86
C THR A 139 -13.21 -7.55 -0.65
N ARG A 140 -14.07 -7.46 0.38
CA ARG A 140 -15.11 -8.49 0.62
C ARG A 140 -16.12 -8.59 -0.52
N LYS A 141 -16.48 -7.46 -1.14
CA LYS A 141 -17.39 -7.45 -2.29
C LYS A 141 -16.76 -7.98 -3.57
N GLU A 142 -15.42 -8.00 -3.70
CA GLU A 142 -14.71 -8.62 -4.83
C GLU A 142 -14.71 -10.15 -4.76
N GLN A 143 -14.86 -10.73 -3.55
CA GLN A 143 -15.10 -12.16 -3.35
C GLN A 143 -16.50 -12.61 -3.79
N CYS A 144 -17.49 -11.72 -3.77
CA CYS A 144 -18.77 -11.93 -4.45
C CYS A 144 -18.65 -11.41 -5.89
N GLU A 145 -19.35 -11.98 -6.85
CA GLU A 145 -19.42 -11.39 -8.19
C GLU A 145 -19.94 -9.96 -8.06
N LEU A 146 -19.06 -8.99 -8.31
CA LEU A 146 -19.37 -7.57 -8.30
C LEU A 146 -20.31 -7.28 -9.46
N ASP A 147 -21.60 -7.57 -9.35
CA ASP A 147 -22.57 -6.98 -10.28
C ASP A 147 -22.40 -5.46 -10.23
N ASP A 148 -22.56 -4.80 -11.38
CA ASP A 148 -22.57 -3.34 -11.53
C ASP A 148 -23.84 -2.78 -10.87
N SER A 149 -23.97 -3.03 -9.57
CA SER A 149 -24.89 -2.31 -8.72
C SER A 149 -24.33 -0.90 -8.60
N PRO A 150 -25.08 0.15 -9.01
CA PRO A 150 -24.71 1.52 -8.68
C PRO A 150 -24.42 1.55 -7.19
N SER A 151 -23.32 2.21 -6.81
CA SER A 151 -22.77 2.11 -5.45
C SER A 151 -23.82 2.58 -4.43
N CYS A 152 -24.56 1.60 -3.92
CA CYS A 152 -25.76 1.62 -3.08
C CYS A 152 -27.01 2.30 -3.71
N PRO A 153 -28.08 1.55 -4.03
CA PRO A 153 -29.41 2.13 -4.15
C PRO A 153 -29.84 2.64 -2.76
N GLN A 154 -30.34 3.88 -2.71
CA GLN A 154 -30.90 4.60 -1.55
C GLN A 154 -30.10 4.52 -0.23
N ASN A 155 -29.54 5.67 0.18
CA ASN A 155 -29.04 5.86 1.54
C ASN A 155 -30.12 5.64 2.62
N MET A 156 -31.41 5.54 2.25
CA MET A 156 -32.49 5.12 3.13
C MET A 156 -33.56 4.35 2.33
N PRO A 157 -33.62 3.00 2.43
CA PRO A 157 -34.69 2.22 1.79
C PRO A 157 -36.08 2.53 2.35
N HIS A 158 -36.15 3.22 3.49
CA HIS A 158 -37.39 3.67 4.13
C HIS A 158 -37.74 5.14 3.84
N GLN A 159 -36.97 5.84 3.00
CA GLN A 159 -37.32 7.20 2.58
C GLN A 159 -38.23 7.15 1.37
N LEU A 160 -39.33 7.92 1.45
CA LEU A 160 -40.16 8.25 0.31
C LEU A 160 -39.33 8.94 -0.77
N THR A 161 -39.52 8.49 -2.00
CA THR A 161 -38.99 9.14 -3.20
C THR A 161 -39.72 10.48 -3.44
N PRO A 162 -39.09 11.44 -4.13
CA PRO A 162 -39.76 12.70 -4.47
C PRO A 162 -41.05 12.49 -5.27
N ASP A 163 -41.11 11.46 -6.13
CA ASP A 163 -42.30 11.12 -6.92
C ASP A 163 -43.44 10.60 -6.03
N GLU A 164 -43.12 9.77 -5.02
CA GLU A 164 -44.09 9.33 -4.02
C GLU A 164 -44.59 10.49 -3.16
N LEU A 165 -43.74 11.46 -2.81
CA LEU A 165 -44.14 12.67 -2.08
C LEU A 165 -45.09 13.55 -2.89
N ALA A 166 -44.79 13.78 -4.17
CA ALA A 166 -45.68 14.52 -5.06
C ALA A 166 -47.05 13.82 -5.18
N THR A 167 -47.04 12.49 -5.28
CA THR A 167 -48.27 11.71 -5.31
C THR A 167 -49.07 11.85 -4.01
N ILE A 168 -48.42 11.83 -2.83
CA ILE A 168 -49.09 12.09 -1.54
C ILE A 168 -49.72 13.49 -1.52
N GLU A 169 -48.98 14.50 -2.00
CA GLU A 169 -49.45 15.89 -2.07
C GLU A 169 -50.71 16.01 -2.94
N ASP A 170 -50.75 15.35 -4.11
CA ASP A 170 -51.92 15.30 -4.99
C ASP A 170 -53.16 14.68 -4.31
N PHE A 171 -52.98 13.60 -3.55
CA PHE A 171 -54.08 12.95 -2.82
C PHE A 171 -54.64 13.82 -1.68
N VAL A 172 -53.78 14.58 -0.99
CA VAL A 172 -54.19 15.44 0.14
C VAL A 172 -54.79 16.76 -0.34
N THR A 173 -54.28 17.32 -1.44
CA THR A 173 -54.74 18.60 -1.99
C THR A 173 -55.90 18.46 -2.98
N GLY A 174 -56.11 17.25 -3.52
CA GLY A 174 -57.17 16.94 -4.48
C GLY A 174 -58.58 17.21 -3.94
N GLU A 175 -59.35 17.96 -4.71
CA GLU A 175 -60.73 18.35 -4.34
C GLU A 175 -61.67 17.13 -4.21
N GLU A 176 -61.37 16.06 -4.94
CA GLU A 176 -62.06 14.76 -4.89
C GLU A 176 -61.96 14.10 -3.51
N TYR A 177 -60.88 14.31 -2.77
CA TYR A 177 -60.59 13.61 -1.51
C TYR A 177 -60.65 14.48 -0.26
N ARG A 178 -61.09 15.74 -0.38
CA ARG A 178 -61.14 16.73 0.74
C ARG A 178 -61.97 16.25 1.94
N HIS A 179 -62.94 15.37 1.72
CA HIS A 179 -63.82 14.83 2.77
C HIS A 179 -63.28 13.53 3.40
N VAL A 180 -62.15 13.01 2.91
CA VAL A 180 -61.58 11.72 3.33
C VAL A 180 -60.48 11.95 4.36
N PRO A 181 -60.52 11.26 5.53
CA PRO A 181 -59.44 11.33 6.51
C PRO A 181 -58.09 10.85 5.95
N THR A 182 -56.99 11.45 6.37
CA THR A 182 -55.62 11.11 5.91
C THR A 182 -55.25 9.64 6.12
N GLY A 183 -55.73 9.01 7.20
CA GLY A 183 -55.54 7.57 7.43
C GLY A 183 -56.21 6.69 6.39
N THR A 184 -57.37 7.09 5.88
CA THR A 184 -58.11 6.38 4.83
C THR A 184 -57.50 6.64 3.44
N LEU A 185 -56.98 7.86 3.21
CA LEU A 185 -56.22 8.19 2.00
C LEU A 185 -54.96 7.33 1.86
N ALA A 186 -54.23 7.11 2.96
CA ALA A 186 -53.05 6.23 2.95
C ALA A 186 -53.40 4.79 2.51
N ILE A 187 -54.53 4.25 2.97
CA ILE A 187 -55.00 2.91 2.58
C ILE A 187 -55.46 2.89 1.12
N LEU A 188 -56.13 3.94 0.66
CA LEU A 188 -56.56 4.07 -0.74
C LEU A 188 -55.35 4.12 -1.69
N ALA A 189 -54.35 4.93 -1.38
CA ALA A 189 -53.13 5.05 -2.17
C ALA A 189 -52.35 3.73 -2.27
N GLN A 190 -52.32 2.94 -1.18
CA GLN A 190 -51.76 1.59 -1.17
C GLN A 190 -52.55 0.62 -2.06
N ARG A 191 -53.88 0.65 -2.00
CA ARG A 191 -54.75 -0.21 -2.82
C ARG A 191 -54.65 0.09 -4.31
N LEU A 192 -54.44 1.35 -4.66
CA LEU A 192 -54.21 1.80 -6.03
C LEU A 192 -52.78 1.51 -6.52
N GLY A 193 -51.90 1.00 -5.64
CA GLY A 193 -50.51 0.70 -5.96
C GLY A 193 -49.66 1.94 -6.24
N LYS A 194 -50.09 3.12 -5.76
CA LYS A 194 -49.44 4.41 -6.05
C LYS A 194 -48.33 4.74 -5.06
N VAL A 195 -48.59 4.56 -3.76
CA VAL A 195 -47.62 4.84 -2.69
C VAL A 195 -47.76 3.82 -1.57
N PHE A 196 -46.63 3.26 -1.10
CA PHE A 196 -46.59 2.30 0.00
C PHE A 196 -45.96 2.92 1.26
N ALA A 197 -46.73 3.75 1.96
CA ALA A 197 -46.31 4.39 3.21
C ALA A 197 -47.33 4.16 4.34
N SER A 198 -46.87 4.11 5.58
CA SER A 198 -47.73 4.00 6.76
C SER A 198 -48.61 5.25 6.93
N ALA A 199 -49.81 5.10 7.48
CA ALA A 199 -50.73 6.23 7.73
C ALA A 199 -50.12 7.34 8.61
N SER A 200 -49.16 7.02 9.47
CA SER A 200 -48.42 8.01 10.28
C SER A 200 -47.53 8.94 9.46
N THR A 201 -47.19 8.56 8.24
CA THR A 201 -46.35 9.35 7.32
C THR A 201 -47.15 10.42 6.57
N TRP A 202 -48.49 10.34 6.62
CA TRP A 202 -49.44 11.24 5.94
C TRP A 202 -50.03 12.32 6.87
N ARG A 203 -49.51 12.44 8.11
CA ARG A 203 -49.86 13.52 9.04
C ARG A 203 -49.00 14.75 8.77
#